data_AF-A0A966C7C9-F1
#
_entry.id   AF-A0A966C7C9-F1
#
_cell.length_a   1.000
_cell.length_b   1.000
_cell.length_c   1.000
_cell.angle_alpha   90.00
_cell.angle_beta   90.00
_cell.angle_gamma   90.00
#
_symmetry.space_group_name_H-M   'P 1'
#
loop_
_entity.id
_entity.type
_entity.pdbx_description
1 polymer ?
#
loop_
_entity_poly.entity_id
_entity_poly.type
_entity_poly.pdbx_seq_one_letter_code
_entity_poly.pdbx_strand_id
1 'polypeptide(L)'
;MKFSKPAIAALFAISMIGSGTAQAQFGGLGNAIKKEAKKTKREAEKQAVEEAEQAIDNALRGKKGRRIKIASSSGGSSSGSTTLGTPSADLTSQTQCTGLALSNVTVGNLGEYTFQQGFSKEKRTGFINRRPGKVTGSCIAPSLQPQEILYFEVDEKQYKALDKGGDWTWQCVQSDNPGAGTTDYWTWNSDQYLGDSHMKLHCGNDQGISDCATGSNGSRASAYSADRKKRGKYGISFLARLNEHSDARSEKLYCQYYNKRSGKSLVAFEYLSAPAR
;
A
#
# COMPACT_ATOMS: atom_id res chain seq x y z
N MET A 1 8.37 47.01 17.71
CA MET A 1 9.47 46.05 17.82
C MET A 1 9.33 45.05 16.67
N LYS A 2 10.24 45.14 15.70
CA LYS A 2 10.35 44.25 14.54
C LYS A 2 11.33 43.16 14.90
N PHE A 3 11.00 41.89 14.68
CA PHE A 3 12.02 40.87 14.45
C PHE A 3 11.62 39.96 13.30
N SER A 4 12.61 39.85 12.42
CA SER A 4 12.64 39.29 11.08
C SER A 4 12.74 37.77 11.07
N LYS A 5 12.10 37.14 10.08
CA LYS A 5 12.40 35.77 9.65
C LYS A 5 13.74 35.74 8.90
N PRO A 6 14.62 34.75 9.11
CA PRO A 6 15.62 34.40 8.11
C PRO A 6 15.09 33.29 7.20
N ALA A 7 15.04 33.58 5.91
CA ALA A 7 15.10 32.58 4.85
C ALA A 7 16.53 32.02 4.82
N ILE A 8 16.68 30.69 4.74
CA ILE A 8 17.96 30.07 4.39
C ILE A 8 17.73 29.23 3.14
N ALA A 9 18.10 29.84 2.02
CA ALA A 9 18.47 29.12 0.82
C ALA A 9 19.84 28.46 1.07
N ALA A 10 19.97 27.18 0.73
CA ALA A 10 21.26 26.51 0.68
C ALA A 10 21.45 25.91 -0.72
N LEU A 11 21.99 26.74 -1.61
CA LEU A 11 22.73 26.32 -2.79
C LEU A 11 24.05 25.71 -2.32
N PHE A 12 24.33 24.46 -2.69
CA PHE A 12 25.71 23.99 -2.79
C PHE A 12 25.87 23.13 -4.05
N ALA A 13 26.28 23.80 -5.13
CA ALA A 13 27.03 23.18 -6.19
C ALA A 13 28.46 22.96 -5.70
N ILE A 14 28.96 21.73 -5.79
CA ILE A 14 30.40 21.45 -5.64
C ILE A 14 30.86 20.80 -6.94
N SER A 15 31.38 21.64 -7.84
CA SER A 15 32.30 21.22 -8.88
C SER A 15 33.69 21.05 -8.28
N MET A 16 34.34 19.89 -8.46
CA MET A 16 35.81 19.82 -8.46
C MET A 16 36.29 18.73 -9.43
N ILE A 17 36.91 19.20 -10.51
CA ILE A 17 37.87 18.48 -11.35
C ILE A 17 39.27 18.84 -10.82
N GLY A 18 40.19 17.87 -10.77
CA GLY A 18 41.63 18.16 -10.92
C GLY A 18 42.56 17.71 -9.80
N SER A 19 43.09 16.49 -9.96
CA SER A 19 44.50 16.08 -9.85
C SER A 19 45.42 16.59 -8.72
N GLY A 20 46.06 15.65 -8.02
CA GLY A 20 47.43 15.84 -7.48
C GLY A 20 47.64 15.42 -6.02
N THR A 21 48.11 14.19 -5.83
CA THR A 21 49.02 13.70 -4.77
C THR A 21 49.08 14.45 -3.42
N ALA A 22 48.48 13.88 -2.36
CA ALA A 22 48.98 13.95 -0.98
C ALA A 22 48.26 12.89 -0.11
N GLN A 23 48.77 11.66 -0.19
CA GLN A 23 48.33 10.53 0.61
C GLN A 23 49.23 10.49 1.86
N ALA A 24 48.70 10.95 3.01
CA ALA A 24 49.04 10.54 4.39
C ALA A 24 48.79 11.64 5.44
N GLN A 25 47.55 12.16 5.59
CA GLN A 25 47.16 12.79 6.88
C GLN A 25 45.65 12.89 7.16
N PHE A 26 44.77 12.22 6.41
CA PHE A 26 43.32 12.41 6.53
C PHE A 26 42.48 11.14 6.79
N GLY A 27 43.12 9.99 7.06
CA GLY A 27 42.41 8.73 7.31
C GLY A 27 41.49 8.76 8.55
N GLY A 28 41.86 9.51 9.59
CA GLY A 28 41.06 9.65 10.81
C GLY A 28 39.86 10.59 10.66
N LEU A 29 40.01 11.66 9.87
CA LEU A 29 38.98 12.69 9.72
C LEU A 29 37.77 12.17 8.93
N GLY A 30 37.99 11.34 7.91
CA GLY A 30 36.91 10.77 7.08
C GLY A 30 35.98 9.83 7.85
N ASN A 31 36.52 9.07 8.82
CA ASN A 31 35.71 8.19 9.67
C ASN A 31 34.95 8.97 10.75
N ALA A 32 35.55 10.04 11.29
CA ALA A 32 34.87 10.93 12.22
C ALA A 32 33.69 11.67 11.55
N ILE A 33 33.89 12.19 10.33
CA ILE A 33 32.84 12.88 9.56
C ILE A 33 31.69 11.91 9.19
N LYS A 34 31.99 10.67 8.77
CA LYS A 34 30.96 9.66 8.50
C LYS A 34 30.18 9.27 9.76
N LYS A 35 30.84 9.22 10.91
CA LYS A 35 30.20 8.88 12.20
C LYS A 35 29.30 10.02 12.68
N GLU A 36 29.76 11.26 12.57
CA GLU A 36 28.97 12.47 12.87
C GLU A 36 27.78 12.62 11.93
N ALA A 37 27.95 12.41 10.62
CA ALA A 37 26.84 12.44 9.66
C ALA A 37 25.79 11.35 9.92
N LYS A 38 26.21 10.17 10.36
CA LYS A 38 25.29 9.07 10.72
C LYS A 38 24.58 9.33 12.06
N LYS A 39 25.23 10.05 12.97
CA LYS A 39 24.66 10.46 14.27
C LYS A 39 23.64 11.59 14.10
N THR A 40 23.97 12.64 13.35
CA THR A 40 23.03 13.73 13.00
C THR A 40 21.84 13.22 12.19
N LYS A 41 22.02 12.27 11.27
CA LYS A 41 20.90 11.63 10.58
C LYS A 41 19.96 10.88 11.54
N ARG A 42 20.51 10.15 12.51
CA ARG A 42 19.71 9.45 13.53
C ARG A 42 19.02 10.39 14.51
N GLU A 43 19.65 11.51 14.86
CA GLU A 43 19.05 12.53 15.72
C GLU A 43 17.93 13.29 14.99
N ALA A 44 18.10 13.60 13.70
CA ALA A 44 17.07 14.18 12.85
C ALA A 44 15.88 13.21 12.61
N GLU A 45 16.16 11.93 12.39
CA GLU A 45 15.10 10.90 12.28
C GLU A 45 14.35 10.72 13.61
N LYS A 46 15.04 10.81 14.76
CA LYS A 46 14.38 10.76 16.09
C LYS A 46 13.50 11.98 16.34
N GLN A 47 13.99 13.18 16.05
CA GLN A 47 13.19 14.40 16.22
C GLN A 47 11.96 14.40 15.29
N ALA A 48 12.09 13.93 14.05
CA ALA A 48 10.96 13.82 13.13
C ALA A 48 9.91 12.80 13.61
N VAL A 49 10.32 11.70 14.25
CA VAL A 49 9.40 10.72 14.86
C VAL A 49 8.71 11.30 16.10
N GLU A 50 9.45 12.01 16.95
CA GLU A 50 8.92 12.61 18.18
C GLU A 50 7.94 13.77 17.88
N GLU A 51 8.22 14.57 16.85
CA GLU A 51 7.28 15.58 16.34
C GLU A 51 6.04 14.96 15.69
N ALA A 52 6.19 13.84 14.97
CA ALA A 52 5.06 13.11 14.39
C ALA A 52 4.17 12.47 15.48
N GLU A 53 4.77 11.90 16.53
CA GLU A 53 4.05 11.36 17.69
C GLU A 53 3.31 12.47 18.46
N GLN A 54 3.95 13.63 18.68
CA GLN A 54 3.27 14.79 19.31
C GLN A 54 2.15 15.37 18.44
N ALA A 55 2.30 15.37 17.11
CA ALA A 55 1.24 15.81 16.20
C ALA A 55 0.03 14.86 16.22
N ILE A 56 0.26 13.55 16.34
CA ILE A 56 -0.79 12.55 16.49
C ILE A 56 -1.48 12.67 17.86
N ASP A 57 -0.72 12.87 18.94
CA ASP A 57 -1.27 12.98 20.29
C ASP A 57 -2.07 14.29 20.49
N ASN A 58 -1.65 15.38 19.85
CA ASN A 58 -2.42 16.63 19.79
C ASN A 58 -3.70 16.50 18.96
N ALA A 59 -3.68 15.73 17.86
CA ALA A 59 -4.88 15.45 17.06
C ALA A 59 -5.90 14.58 17.82
N LEU A 60 -5.42 13.67 18.68
CA LEU A 60 -6.25 12.81 19.53
C LEU A 60 -6.83 13.57 20.74
N ARG A 61 -6.06 14.49 21.36
CA ARG A 61 -6.54 15.35 22.45
C ARG A 61 -7.55 16.41 22.01
N GLY A 62 -7.52 16.84 20.75
CA GLY A 62 -8.41 17.88 20.19
C GLY A 62 -9.84 17.45 19.84
N LYS A 63 -10.18 16.16 19.87
CA LYS A 63 -11.54 15.67 19.53
C LYS A 63 -12.18 14.91 20.69
N LYS A 64 -12.64 15.64 21.70
CA LYS A 64 -13.70 15.17 22.62
C LYS A 64 -15.03 15.87 22.33
N GLY A 65 -15.99 15.09 21.88
CA GLY A 65 -17.41 15.26 22.19
C GLY A 65 -18.22 16.20 21.30
N ARG A 66 -18.87 15.65 20.27
CA ARG A 66 -20.21 16.13 19.89
C ARG A 66 -21.10 14.94 19.53
N ARG A 67 -21.93 14.52 20.49
CA ARG A 67 -23.07 13.63 20.26
C ARG A 67 -23.98 14.31 19.24
N ILE A 68 -24.05 13.77 18.02
CA ILE A 68 -25.06 14.16 17.05
C ILE A 68 -26.30 13.29 17.32
N LYS A 69 -27.39 13.94 17.75
CA LYS A 69 -28.72 13.33 17.79
C LYS A 69 -29.15 13.02 16.35
N ILE A 70 -29.39 11.75 16.06
CA ILE A 70 -30.04 11.33 14.81
C ILE A 70 -31.53 11.62 15.00
N ALA A 71 -31.99 12.72 14.39
CA ALA A 71 -33.40 12.96 14.21
C ALA A 71 -33.86 12.20 12.96
N SER A 72 -34.84 11.33 13.16
CA SER A 72 -35.61 10.65 12.13
C SER A 72 -36.38 11.68 11.30
N SER A 73 -36.01 11.84 10.03
CA SER A 73 -36.91 12.41 9.01
C SER A 73 -37.09 11.40 7.88
N SER A 74 -38.32 10.92 7.81
CA SER A 74 -38.91 10.10 6.76
C SER A 74 -38.74 10.74 5.39
N GLY A 75 -38.18 9.97 4.46
CA GLY A 75 -38.04 10.34 3.06
C GLY A 75 -37.47 9.14 2.31
N GLY A 76 -38.36 8.31 1.79
CA GLY A 76 -38.02 7.03 1.17
C GLY A 76 -37.11 7.18 -0.05
N SER A 77 -36.00 6.47 -0.01
CA SER A 77 -35.41 5.81 -1.16
C SER A 77 -34.69 4.60 -0.61
N SER A 78 -35.12 3.42 -1.06
CA SER A 78 -34.66 2.11 -0.60
C SER A 78 -33.13 2.05 -0.59
N SER A 79 -32.56 2.10 0.62
CA SER A 79 -31.19 1.62 0.86
C SER A 79 -31.23 0.10 0.73
N GLY A 80 -31.16 -0.38 -0.51
CA GLY A 80 -30.71 -1.73 -0.77
C GLY A 80 -29.31 -1.84 -0.21
N SER A 81 -29.08 -2.79 0.70
CA SER A 81 -27.74 -3.16 1.12
C SER A 81 -26.99 -3.62 -0.13
N THR A 82 -26.12 -2.77 -0.68
CA THR A 82 -25.26 -3.15 -1.81
C THR A 82 -24.36 -4.27 -1.32
N THR A 83 -24.71 -5.51 -1.68
CA THR A 83 -24.01 -6.71 -1.21
C THR A 83 -23.02 -7.13 -2.29
N LEU A 84 -21.77 -7.38 -1.92
CA LEU A 84 -20.79 -7.96 -2.84
C LEU A 84 -21.04 -9.45 -2.98
N GLY A 85 -21.20 -9.87 -4.23
CA GLY A 85 -21.13 -11.26 -4.63
C GLY A 85 -19.91 -11.52 -5.50
N THR A 86 -19.89 -12.65 -6.18
CA THR A 86 -18.99 -12.83 -7.34
C THR A 86 -19.38 -11.83 -8.43
N PRO A 87 -18.41 -11.21 -9.14
CA PRO A 87 -18.73 -10.31 -10.25
C PRO A 87 -19.64 -11.02 -11.27
N SER A 88 -20.57 -10.27 -11.88
CA SER A 88 -21.54 -10.85 -12.82
C SER A 88 -20.87 -11.46 -14.06
N ALA A 89 -21.56 -12.38 -14.72
CA ALA A 89 -21.09 -12.98 -15.96
C ALA A 89 -20.85 -11.91 -17.04
N ASP A 90 -21.74 -10.92 -17.14
CA ASP A 90 -21.65 -9.82 -18.12
C ASP A 90 -20.39 -8.96 -17.91
N LEU A 91 -19.99 -8.72 -16.66
CA LEU A 91 -18.76 -7.97 -16.34
C LEU A 91 -17.52 -8.82 -16.64
N THR A 92 -17.53 -10.09 -16.21
CA THR A 92 -16.39 -10.98 -16.39
C THR A 92 -16.17 -11.38 -17.84
N SER A 93 -17.22 -11.48 -18.66
CA SER A 93 -17.11 -11.77 -20.09
C SER A 93 -16.42 -10.66 -20.89
N GLN A 94 -16.40 -9.44 -20.37
CA GLN A 94 -15.68 -8.31 -20.96
C GLN A 94 -14.18 -8.33 -20.63
N THR A 95 -13.75 -9.22 -19.71
CA THR A 95 -12.36 -9.28 -19.25
C THR A 95 -11.56 -10.32 -20.01
N GLN A 96 -10.56 -9.88 -20.75
CA GLN A 96 -9.62 -10.78 -21.42
C GLN A 96 -8.37 -10.96 -20.57
N CYS A 97 -8.15 -12.15 -20.03
CA CYS A 97 -6.99 -12.39 -19.17
C CYS A 97 -5.69 -12.55 -19.98
N THR A 98 -4.59 -12.07 -19.40
CA THR A 98 -3.22 -12.19 -19.94
C THR A 98 -2.72 -13.63 -19.99
N GLY A 99 -3.30 -14.51 -19.17
CA GLY A 99 -2.87 -15.90 -18.99
C GLY A 99 -1.76 -16.08 -17.94
N LEU A 100 -1.30 -15.00 -17.30
CA LEU A 100 -0.41 -15.10 -16.15
C LEU A 100 -1.15 -15.72 -14.96
N ALA A 101 -0.64 -16.85 -14.47
CA ALA A 101 -1.25 -17.54 -13.34
C ALA A 101 -1.08 -16.72 -12.05
N LEU A 102 -2.20 -16.44 -11.39
CA LEU A 102 -2.22 -15.83 -10.06
C LEU A 102 -1.97 -16.91 -9.00
N SER A 103 -1.09 -16.61 -8.06
CA SER A 103 -0.74 -17.49 -6.94
C SER A 103 -0.75 -16.71 -5.62
N ASN A 104 -0.79 -17.40 -4.48
CA ASN A 104 -0.84 -16.79 -3.15
C ASN A 104 -1.93 -15.70 -3.00
N VAL A 105 -3.07 -15.90 -3.66
CA VAL A 105 -4.17 -14.93 -3.67
C VAL A 105 -4.75 -14.84 -2.27
N THR A 106 -4.67 -13.67 -1.67
CA THR A 106 -5.01 -13.43 -0.27
C THR A 106 -5.76 -12.12 -0.18
N VAL A 107 -6.86 -12.11 0.58
CA VAL A 107 -7.55 -10.89 0.97
C VAL A 107 -7.31 -10.64 2.45
N GLY A 108 -7.17 -9.39 2.86
CA GLY A 108 -7.02 -9.01 4.27
C GLY A 108 -7.02 -7.50 4.43
N ASN A 109 -6.42 -7.00 5.50
CA ASN A 109 -6.35 -5.56 5.77
C ASN A 109 -4.94 -5.15 6.21
N LEU A 110 -4.60 -3.89 6.01
CA LEU A 110 -3.46 -3.27 6.67
C LEU A 110 -3.93 -2.78 8.05
N GLY A 111 -3.33 -3.28 9.12
CA GLY A 111 -3.77 -2.94 10.47
C GLY A 111 -2.73 -3.22 11.54
N GLU A 112 -3.03 -2.78 12.76
CA GLU A 112 -2.20 -3.06 13.93
C GLU A 112 -2.34 -4.53 14.35
N TYR A 113 -1.22 -5.16 14.69
CA TYR A 113 -1.16 -6.43 15.39
C TYR A 113 -0.23 -6.32 16.59
N THR A 114 -0.44 -7.18 17.58
CA THR A 114 0.43 -7.31 18.73
C THR A 114 1.37 -8.49 18.54
N PHE A 115 2.60 -8.39 19.01
CA PHE A 115 3.47 -9.55 19.17
C PHE A 115 4.13 -9.55 20.54
N GLN A 116 4.50 -10.73 21.01
CA GLN A 116 5.15 -10.92 22.30
C GLN A 116 6.60 -11.36 22.13
N GLN A 117 7.52 -10.67 22.82
CA GLN A 117 8.93 -11.04 22.90
C GLN A 117 9.32 -11.17 24.39
N GLY A 118 9.45 -12.41 24.86
CA GLY A 118 9.54 -12.67 26.30
C GLY A 118 8.24 -12.27 26.99
N PHE A 119 8.30 -11.39 28.00
CA PHE A 119 7.11 -10.83 28.66
C PHE A 119 6.62 -9.51 28.03
N SER A 120 7.40 -8.91 27.14
CA SER A 120 7.06 -7.63 26.51
C SER A 120 6.06 -7.84 25.36
N LYS A 121 5.05 -6.95 25.29
CA LYS A 121 4.11 -6.87 24.17
C LYS A 121 4.31 -5.56 23.42
N GLU A 122 4.42 -5.66 22.11
CA GLU A 122 4.60 -4.51 21.22
C GLU A 122 3.55 -4.54 20.10
N LYS A 123 3.13 -3.35 19.64
CA LYS A 123 2.26 -3.20 18.49
C LYS A 123 3.04 -2.82 17.24
N ARG A 124 2.65 -3.37 16.10
CA ARG A 124 3.16 -2.98 14.77
C ARG A 124 2.06 -3.06 13.73
N THR A 125 2.28 -2.40 12.60
CA THR A 125 1.39 -2.49 11.44
C THR A 125 1.82 -3.62 10.51
N GLY A 126 0.86 -4.36 9.97
CA GLY A 126 1.10 -5.43 9.01
C GLY A 126 -0.14 -5.82 8.22
N PHE A 127 0.03 -6.73 7.26
CA PHE A 127 -1.07 -7.34 6.54
C PHE A 127 -1.68 -8.44 7.39
N ILE A 128 -2.92 -8.24 7.85
CA ILE A 128 -3.60 -9.04 8.87
C ILE A 128 -4.98 -9.50 8.39
N ASN A 129 -5.68 -10.29 9.21
CA ASN A 129 -6.99 -10.87 8.88
C ASN A 129 -6.99 -11.59 7.52
N ARG A 130 -5.90 -12.31 7.24
CA ARG A 130 -5.66 -12.93 5.93
C ARG A 130 -6.63 -14.08 5.71
N ARG A 131 -7.34 -14.04 4.60
CA ARG A 131 -8.15 -15.15 4.08
C ARG A 131 -7.69 -15.52 2.67
N PRO A 132 -7.60 -16.82 2.34
CA PRO A 132 -7.28 -17.23 0.98
C PRO A 132 -8.38 -16.75 0.02
N GLY A 133 -7.96 -16.29 -1.15
CA GLY A 133 -8.83 -15.88 -2.24
C GLY A 133 -8.93 -16.96 -3.31
N LYS A 134 -10.15 -17.20 -3.81
CA LYS A 134 -10.37 -18.09 -4.96
C LYS A 134 -10.47 -17.26 -6.23
N VAL A 135 -9.62 -17.56 -7.20
CA VAL A 135 -9.70 -16.99 -8.55
C VAL A 135 -10.72 -17.77 -9.36
N THR A 136 -11.62 -17.08 -10.05
CA THR A 136 -12.53 -17.66 -11.05
C THR A 136 -12.03 -17.32 -12.45
N GLY A 137 -12.24 -18.24 -13.39
CA GLY A 137 -11.59 -18.15 -14.69
C GLY A 137 -10.06 -18.16 -14.55
N SER A 138 -9.36 -17.33 -15.33
CA SER A 138 -7.90 -17.21 -15.28
C SER A 138 -7.37 -15.99 -14.54
N CYS A 139 -8.20 -14.95 -14.31
CA CYS A 139 -7.75 -13.71 -13.67
C CYS A 139 -8.82 -12.96 -12.86
N ILE A 140 -9.98 -13.54 -12.57
CA ILE A 140 -11.01 -12.86 -11.78
C ILE A 140 -10.79 -13.15 -10.30
N ALA A 141 -10.33 -12.17 -9.55
CA ALA A 141 -10.07 -12.28 -8.11
C ALA A 141 -11.36 -12.09 -7.29
N PRO A 142 -11.36 -12.48 -6.00
CA PRO A 142 -12.51 -12.26 -5.12
C PRO A 142 -12.87 -10.79 -5.01
N SER A 143 -14.16 -10.53 -4.83
CA SER A 143 -14.64 -9.18 -4.55
C SER A 143 -14.17 -8.67 -3.20
N LEU A 144 -13.93 -7.36 -3.12
CA LEU A 144 -13.32 -6.71 -1.95
C LEU A 144 -14.30 -5.78 -1.26
N GLN A 145 -14.48 -5.99 0.04
CA GLN A 145 -15.15 -5.05 0.92
C GLN A 145 -14.32 -3.76 1.04
N PRO A 146 -14.92 -2.66 1.50
CA PRO A 146 -14.17 -1.42 1.69
C PRO A 146 -12.97 -1.61 2.61
N GLN A 147 -11.83 -1.04 2.24
CA GLN A 147 -10.54 -1.13 2.94
C GLN A 147 -9.94 -2.54 2.99
N GLU A 148 -10.51 -3.52 2.28
CA GLU A 148 -9.81 -4.78 2.04
C GLU A 148 -8.73 -4.60 0.99
N ILE A 149 -7.67 -5.39 1.15
CA ILE A 149 -6.52 -5.44 0.27
C ILE A 149 -6.52 -6.80 -0.39
N LEU A 150 -6.50 -6.81 -1.71
CA LEU A 150 -6.15 -7.98 -2.50
C LEU A 150 -4.63 -8.02 -2.62
N TYR A 151 -4.03 -9.15 -2.27
CA TYR A 151 -2.64 -9.47 -2.56
C TYR A 151 -2.56 -10.74 -3.39
N PHE A 152 -1.64 -10.80 -4.35
CA PHE A 152 -1.33 -12.00 -5.09
C PHE A 152 0.09 -11.95 -5.65
N GLU A 153 0.57 -13.09 -6.12
CA GLU A 153 1.88 -13.26 -6.73
C GLU A 153 1.74 -13.79 -8.15
N VAL A 154 2.63 -13.31 -9.03
CA VAL A 154 2.79 -13.77 -10.41
C VAL A 154 4.24 -14.19 -10.66
N ASP A 155 4.49 -14.90 -11.75
CA ASP A 155 5.87 -15.16 -12.19
C ASP A 155 6.56 -13.83 -12.56
N GLU A 156 7.68 -13.52 -11.90
CA GLU A 156 8.37 -12.25 -12.07
C GLU A 156 8.95 -12.06 -13.47
N LYS A 157 9.46 -13.14 -14.08
CA LYS A 157 10.07 -13.06 -15.42
C LYS A 157 9.01 -12.82 -16.48
N GLN A 158 7.89 -13.55 -16.42
CA GLN A 158 6.80 -13.38 -17.35
C GLN A 158 6.11 -12.02 -17.19
N TYR A 159 5.91 -11.56 -15.95
CA TYR A 159 5.35 -10.23 -15.69
C TYR A 159 6.22 -9.12 -16.31
N LYS A 160 7.53 -9.14 -16.06
CA LYS A 160 8.48 -8.16 -16.63
C LYS A 160 8.57 -8.22 -18.15
N ALA A 161 8.43 -9.40 -18.76
CA ALA A 161 8.44 -9.54 -20.21
C ALA A 161 7.23 -8.84 -20.88
N LEU A 162 6.11 -8.75 -20.16
CA LEU A 162 4.90 -8.05 -20.60
C LEU A 162 4.92 -6.55 -20.27
N ASP A 163 5.68 -6.13 -19.25
CA ASP A 163 5.82 -4.73 -18.84
C ASP A 163 6.89 -3.96 -19.64
N LYS A 164 6.60 -3.64 -20.89
CA LYS A 164 7.52 -2.90 -21.78
C LYS A 164 7.46 -1.38 -21.57
N GLY A 165 7.70 -0.93 -20.34
CA GLY A 165 7.84 0.49 -19.99
C GLY A 165 6.68 1.10 -19.21
N GLY A 166 6.08 0.36 -18.27
CA GLY A 166 4.93 0.85 -17.50
C GLY A 166 3.61 0.70 -18.26
N ASP A 167 3.49 -0.39 -19.02
CA ASP A 167 2.32 -0.68 -19.86
C ASP A 167 1.10 -1.08 -19.01
N TRP A 168 1.30 -1.47 -17.75
CA TRP A 168 0.21 -1.79 -16.85
C TRP A 168 -0.49 -0.55 -16.31
N THR A 169 -1.82 -0.59 -16.27
CA THR A 169 -2.65 0.49 -15.73
C THR A 169 -3.94 -0.05 -15.15
N TRP A 170 -4.61 0.82 -14.41
CA TRP A 170 -5.95 0.58 -13.89
C TRP A 170 -7.03 1.11 -14.79
N GLN A 171 -8.15 0.41 -14.79
CA GLN A 171 -9.40 0.88 -15.36
C GLN A 171 -10.56 0.29 -14.58
N CYS A 172 -11.56 1.13 -14.33
CA CYS A 172 -12.76 0.76 -13.59
C CYS A 172 -14.01 1.21 -14.36
N VAL A 173 -15.09 0.49 -14.15
CA VAL A 173 -16.44 0.85 -14.59
C VAL A 173 -17.40 0.71 -13.41
N GLN A 174 -18.53 1.40 -13.48
CA GLN A 174 -19.64 1.14 -12.56
C GLN A 174 -20.19 -0.26 -12.84
N SER A 175 -20.19 -1.15 -11.84
CA SER A 175 -20.64 -2.53 -12.02
C SER A 175 -22.09 -2.63 -12.48
N ASP A 176 -22.95 -1.71 -12.03
CA ASP A 176 -24.38 -1.72 -12.38
C ASP A 176 -24.65 -1.07 -13.75
N ASN A 177 -23.69 -0.34 -14.32
CA ASN A 177 -23.80 0.28 -15.64
C ASN A 177 -22.44 0.34 -16.36
N PRO A 178 -21.86 -0.81 -16.75
CA PRO A 178 -20.54 -0.84 -17.38
C PRO A 178 -20.51 -0.12 -18.73
N GLY A 179 -21.66 0.01 -19.40
CA GLY A 179 -21.80 0.71 -20.69
C GLY A 179 -21.67 2.24 -20.60
N ALA A 180 -21.72 2.83 -19.39
CA ALA A 180 -21.46 4.26 -19.19
C ALA A 180 -20.01 4.66 -19.49
N GLY A 181 -19.13 3.68 -19.67
CA GLY A 181 -17.71 3.89 -19.90
C GLY A 181 -16.91 3.92 -18.61
N THR A 182 -15.64 4.25 -18.76
CA THR A 182 -14.68 4.20 -17.66
C THR A 182 -14.90 5.35 -16.70
N THR A 183 -14.82 5.05 -15.42
CA THR A 183 -14.86 6.03 -14.35
C THR A 183 -13.45 6.56 -14.06
N ASP A 184 -13.30 7.89 -14.01
CA ASP A 184 -12.06 8.53 -13.55
C ASP A 184 -11.94 8.41 -12.03
N TYR A 185 -11.45 7.25 -11.57
CA TYR A 185 -10.93 7.12 -10.22
C TYR A 185 -9.43 7.40 -10.27
N TRP A 186 -8.97 8.37 -9.49
CA TRP A 186 -7.54 8.54 -9.24
C TRP A 186 -7.07 7.31 -8.45
N THR A 187 -6.63 6.30 -9.19
CA THR A 187 -6.00 5.12 -8.61
C THR A 187 -4.56 5.46 -8.31
N TRP A 188 -4.04 5.04 -7.15
CA TRP A 188 -2.60 4.98 -6.97
C TRP A 188 -2.00 4.13 -8.09
N ASN A 189 -1.04 4.70 -8.82
CA ASN A 189 -0.33 4.04 -9.92
C ASN A 189 0.59 2.91 -9.45
N SER A 190 0.51 2.51 -8.18
CA SER A 190 1.35 1.49 -7.58
C SER A 190 0.60 0.17 -7.52
N ASP A 191 1.23 -0.86 -8.08
CA ASP A 191 0.89 -2.27 -7.88
C ASP A 191 1.33 -2.80 -6.51
N GLN A 192 1.86 -1.94 -5.63
CA GLN A 192 2.39 -2.28 -4.32
C GLN A 192 1.80 -1.37 -3.24
N TYR A 193 0.52 -1.55 -2.91
CA TYR A 193 -0.06 -0.91 -1.73
C TYR A 193 0.60 -1.41 -0.42
N LEU A 194 0.90 -2.71 -0.34
CA LEU A 194 1.61 -3.32 0.78
C LEU A 194 3.13 -3.27 0.55
N GLY A 195 3.85 -2.66 1.49
CA GLY A 195 5.30 -2.80 1.55
C GLY A 195 5.73 -4.19 2.02
N ASP A 196 6.95 -4.61 1.63
CA ASP A 196 7.55 -5.89 2.00
C ASP A 196 7.56 -6.13 3.54
N SER A 197 7.66 -5.07 4.35
CA SER A 197 7.63 -5.13 5.83
C SER A 197 6.26 -5.48 6.42
N HIS A 198 5.17 -5.28 5.66
CA HIS A 198 3.80 -5.63 6.06
C HIS A 198 3.50 -7.10 5.82
N MET A 199 4.20 -7.73 4.86
CA MET A 199 3.91 -9.09 4.42
C MET A 199 4.40 -10.15 5.39
N LYS A 200 5.55 -9.94 6.03
CA LYS A 200 6.10 -10.86 7.02
C LYS A 200 6.00 -10.23 8.41
N LEU A 201 5.08 -10.77 9.22
CA LEU A 201 4.82 -10.25 10.56
C LEU A 201 5.95 -10.63 11.52
N HIS A 202 6.00 -9.96 12.68
CA HIS A 202 6.91 -10.36 13.73
C HIS A 202 6.54 -11.76 14.26
N CYS A 203 7.54 -12.58 14.60
CA CYS A 203 7.27 -13.86 15.25
C CYS A 203 6.67 -13.66 16.65
N GLY A 204 5.75 -14.56 17.03
CA GLY A 204 4.92 -14.38 18.23
C GLY A 204 3.78 -13.37 18.03
N ASN A 205 3.35 -13.12 16.78
CA ASN A 205 2.19 -12.29 16.48
C ASN A 205 0.89 -12.95 16.94
N ASP A 206 -0.07 -12.10 17.32
CA ASP A 206 -1.44 -12.49 17.71
C ASP A 206 -2.34 -12.87 16.52
N GLN A 207 -1.85 -12.76 15.29
CA GLN A 207 -2.57 -13.12 14.07
C GLN A 207 -2.43 -14.60 13.70
N GLY A 208 -1.64 -15.37 14.46
CA GLY A 208 -1.41 -16.80 14.19
C GLY A 208 -0.65 -17.08 12.89
N ILE A 209 0.03 -16.09 12.31
CA ILE A 209 0.79 -16.24 11.06
C ILE A 209 2.15 -16.85 11.39
N SER A 210 2.34 -18.10 10.97
CA SER A 210 3.56 -18.88 11.20
C SER A 210 4.74 -18.45 10.32
N ASP A 211 4.48 -18.02 9.09
CA ASP A 211 5.51 -17.43 8.22
C ASP A 211 5.85 -16.00 8.67
N CYS A 212 6.74 -15.92 9.65
CA CYS A 212 7.12 -14.69 10.34
C CYS A 212 8.63 -14.41 10.22
N ALA A 213 9.08 -13.27 10.73
CA ALA A 213 10.50 -12.99 10.96
C ALA A 213 10.68 -12.09 12.19
N THR A 214 11.81 -12.22 12.87
CA THR A 214 12.18 -11.37 14.00
C THR A 214 12.93 -10.12 13.55
N GLY A 215 13.10 -9.16 14.47
CA GLY A 215 13.93 -7.97 14.26
C GLY A 215 13.14 -6.74 13.80
N SER A 216 13.82 -5.82 13.12
CA SER A 216 13.23 -4.55 12.68
C SER A 216 12.32 -4.70 11.46
N ASN A 217 11.56 -3.66 11.11
CA ASN A 217 10.77 -3.63 9.86
C ASN A 217 11.65 -3.91 8.63
N GLY A 218 12.90 -3.42 8.62
CA GLY A 218 13.86 -3.69 7.54
C GLY A 218 14.25 -5.15 7.46
N SER A 219 14.52 -5.80 8.60
CA SER A 219 14.85 -7.23 8.67
C SER A 219 13.72 -8.10 8.10
N ARG A 220 12.47 -7.80 8.47
CA ARG A 220 11.30 -8.53 7.96
C ARG A 220 11.06 -8.28 6.47
N ALA A 221 11.20 -7.04 6.01
CA ALA A 221 11.10 -6.70 4.60
C ALA A 221 12.14 -7.46 3.77
N SER A 222 13.41 -7.47 4.21
CA SER A 222 14.47 -8.22 3.53
C SER A 222 14.21 -9.72 3.51
N ALA A 223 13.71 -10.29 4.62
CA ALA A 223 13.37 -11.70 4.69
C ALA A 223 12.26 -12.09 3.70
N TYR A 224 11.20 -11.28 3.64
CA TYR A 224 10.11 -11.49 2.69
C TYR A 224 10.58 -11.31 1.23
N SER A 225 11.33 -10.25 0.94
CA SER A 225 11.84 -9.97 -0.40
C SER A 225 12.77 -11.08 -0.89
N ALA A 226 13.64 -11.61 -0.02
CA ALA A 226 14.54 -12.70 -0.35
C ALA A 226 13.80 -14.00 -0.63
N ASP A 227 12.82 -14.36 0.20
CA ASP A 227 11.96 -15.54 -0.03
C ASP A 227 11.19 -15.42 -1.36
N ARG A 228 10.51 -14.28 -1.57
CA ARG A 228 9.74 -14.02 -2.79
C ARG A 228 10.60 -14.12 -4.05
N LYS A 229 11.78 -13.49 -4.05
CA LYS A 229 12.75 -13.55 -5.17
C LYS A 229 13.27 -14.97 -5.40
N LYS A 230 13.55 -15.72 -4.33
CA LYS A 230 13.97 -17.13 -4.45
C LYS A 230 12.91 -17.99 -5.13
N ARG A 231 11.63 -17.71 -4.89
CA ARG A 231 10.49 -18.35 -5.57
C ARG A 231 10.21 -17.82 -6.98
N GLY A 232 10.98 -16.83 -7.45
CA GLY A 232 10.79 -16.19 -8.76
C GLY A 232 9.49 -15.41 -8.88
N LYS A 233 8.96 -14.91 -7.76
CA LYS A 233 7.65 -14.27 -7.71
C LYS A 233 7.74 -12.75 -7.66
N TYR A 234 6.74 -12.10 -8.24
CA TYR A 234 6.48 -10.67 -8.06
C TYR A 234 5.14 -10.50 -7.34
N GLY A 235 5.15 -9.75 -6.25
CA GLY A 235 3.99 -9.57 -5.39
C GLY A 235 3.27 -8.27 -5.71
N ILE A 236 1.97 -8.35 -5.88
CA ILE A 236 1.10 -7.24 -6.26
C ILE A 236 0.02 -7.09 -5.19
N SER A 237 -0.31 -5.85 -4.83
CA SER A 237 -1.34 -5.57 -3.83
C SER A 237 -2.13 -4.30 -4.11
N PHE A 238 -3.44 -4.40 -3.90
CA PHE A 238 -4.41 -3.38 -4.26
C PHE A 238 -5.39 -3.15 -3.12
N LEU A 239 -5.57 -1.89 -2.73
CA LEU A 239 -6.55 -1.49 -1.72
C LEU A 239 -7.88 -1.10 -2.37
N ALA A 240 -8.97 -1.68 -1.90
CA ALA A 240 -10.33 -1.25 -2.22
C ALA A 240 -10.69 0.04 -1.45
N ARG A 241 -10.40 1.20 -2.05
CA ARG A 241 -10.80 2.52 -1.50
C ARG A 241 -11.32 3.45 -2.59
N LEU A 242 -12.21 4.37 -2.22
CA LEU A 242 -12.49 5.53 -3.07
C LEU A 242 -11.29 6.49 -3.09
N ASN A 243 -11.22 7.22 -4.20
CA ASN A 243 -10.48 8.47 -4.28
C ASN A 243 -11.00 9.45 -3.20
N GLU A 244 -10.10 10.22 -2.59
CA GLU A 244 -10.41 11.29 -1.63
C GLU A 244 -11.30 12.41 -2.23
N HIS A 245 -11.45 12.43 -3.56
CA HIS A 245 -12.26 13.40 -4.30
C HIS A 245 -13.62 12.89 -4.78
N SER A 246 -14.05 11.69 -4.39
CA SER A 246 -15.37 11.18 -4.77
C SER A 246 -16.40 11.46 -3.67
N ASP A 247 -17.44 12.23 -4.03
CA ASP A 247 -18.62 12.46 -3.18
C ASP A 247 -19.57 11.24 -3.13
N ALA A 248 -19.27 10.19 -3.90
CA ALA A 248 -20.14 9.05 -4.06
C ALA A 248 -20.12 8.15 -2.81
N ARG A 249 -21.32 7.85 -2.31
CA ARG A 249 -21.55 6.91 -1.22
C ARG A 249 -21.60 5.49 -1.82
N SER A 250 -20.66 4.64 -1.42
CA SER A 250 -20.66 3.19 -1.66
C SER A 250 -21.12 2.74 -3.05
N GLU A 251 -20.26 2.92 -4.04
CA GLU A 251 -20.46 2.42 -5.40
C GLU A 251 -19.85 1.03 -5.56
N LYS A 252 -20.49 0.19 -6.37
CA LYS A 252 -19.97 -1.11 -6.76
C LYS A 252 -19.19 -0.93 -8.05
N LEU A 253 -17.88 -1.18 -7.99
CA LEU A 253 -16.96 -0.95 -9.10
C LEU A 253 -16.34 -2.24 -9.56
N TYR A 254 -16.33 -2.47 -10.87
CA TYR A 254 -15.58 -3.54 -11.48
C TYR A 254 -14.32 -2.97 -12.09
N CYS A 255 -13.17 -3.44 -11.61
CA CYS A 255 -11.88 -2.89 -11.98
C CYS A 255 -10.95 -3.98 -12.50
N GLN A 256 -10.09 -3.57 -13.42
CA GLN A 256 -9.02 -4.38 -13.96
C GLN A 256 -7.69 -3.66 -13.86
N TYR A 257 -6.66 -4.44 -13.57
CA TYR A 257 -5.28 -4.06 -13.79
C TYR A 257 -4.82 -4.73 -15.08
N TYR A 258 -4.64 -3.95 -16.14
CA TYR A 258 -4.48 -4.46 -17.49
C TYR A 258 -3.30 -3.82 -18.22
N ASN A 259 -2.79 -4.53 -19.21
CA ASN A 259 -1.69 -4.09 -20.04
C ASN A 259 -2.24 -3.28 -21.23
N LYS A 260 -1.97 -1.97 -21.25
CA LYS A 260 -2.46 -1.01 -22.27
C LYS A 260 -2.12 -1.41 -23.70
N ARG A 261 -0.99 -2.10 -23.91
CA ARG A 261 -0.54 -2.54 -25.24
C ARG A 261 -1.36 -3.71 -25.78
N SER A 262 -1.68 -4.68 -24.92
CA SER A 262 -2.40 -5.89 -25.33
C SER A 262 -3.91 -5.83 -25.08
N GLY A 263 -4.37 -4.88 -24.26
CA GLY A 263 -5.76 -4.81 -23.79
C GLY A 263 -6.14 -5.93 -22.80
N LYS A 264 -5.17 -6.76 -22.37
CA LYS A 264 -5.43 -7.92 -21.51
C LYS A 264 -5.15 -7.63 -20.05
N SER A 265 -5.99 -8.20 -19.19
CA SER A 265 -5.99 -8.00 -17.74
C SER A 265 -5.09 -9.01 -17.03
N LEU A 266 -4.26 -8.52 -16.11
CA LEU A 266 -3.55 -9.36 -15.17
C LEU A 266 -4.50 -9.90 -14.11
N VAL A 267 -5.36 -9.02 -13.61
CA VAL A 267 -6.40 -9.34 -12.65
C VAL A 267 -7.59 -8.40 -12.85
N ALA A 268 -8.78 -8.89 -12.58
CA ALA A 268 -9.96 -8.07 -12.41
C ALA A 268 -10.75 -8.50 -11.17
N PHE A 269 -11.45 -7.58 -10.55
CA PHE A 269 -12.28 -7.83 -9.37
C PHE A 269 -13.32 -6.73 -9.19
N GLU A 270 -14.38 -7.05 -8.48
CA GLU A 270 -15.36 -6.07 -8.04
C GLU A 270 -15.04 -5.60 -6.62
N TYR A 271 -15.29 -4.33 -6.30
CA TYR A 271 -15.22 -3.89 -4.91
C TYR A 271 -16.28 -2.86 -4.58
N LEU A 272 -16.62 -2.80 -3.28
CA LEU A 272 -17.40 -1.70 -2.74
C LEU A 272 -16.46 -0.57 -2.39
N SER A 273 -16.67 0.52 -3.09
CA SER A 273 -15.98 1.76 -2.83
C SER A 273 -16.46 2.31 -1.48
N ALA A 274 -15.59 2.90 -0.67
CA ALA A 274 -16.02 3.70 0.48
C ALA A 274 -15.09 4.89 0.65
N PRO A 275 -15.59 6.02 1.19
CA PRO A 275 -14.78 7.21 1.39
C PRO A 275 -13.52 6.90 2.19
N ALA A 276 -12.43 7.59 1.86
CA ALA A 276 -11.26 7.61 2.73
C ALA A 276 -11.69 8.17 4.10
N ARG A 277 -11.40 7.44 5.18
CA ARG A 277 -11.67 7.90 6.56
C ARG A 277 -10.56 8.81 7.05
#